data_AF-A0A7C5HEI0-F1
#
_entry.id   AF-A0A7C5HEI0-F1
#
_cell.length_a   1.000
_cell.length_b   1.000
_cell.length_c   1.000
_cell.angle_alpha   90.00
_cell.angle_beta   90.00
_cell.angle_gamma   90.00
#
_symmetry.space_group_name_H-M   'P 1'
#
loop_
_entity.id
_entity.type
_entity.pdbx_description
1 polymer ?
#
loop_
_entity_poly.entity_id
_entity_poly.type
_entity_poly.pdbx_seq_one_letter_code
_entity_poly.pdbx_strand_id
1 'polypeptide(L)'
;MRTELTSLDLYYLVKEFQVLVGARIDKIYEQEEDRNEFLFVFHKSSIGKYMLRFKLPRFVYLTDYKQAFPSSPPGFCVFLRKHLAGARIREVKQKGFERILEIVFNTKLGVRILICELFSKGNMILVDENYMIKGLLKSQNWQARTIRGGARYEYPPEQPDTPTLSKEQIKNIITKSKKDALVKILAVDLGLGGLYAEELCKRAGVDKRKTRLDDEELTKIFTALKGLFNERIRANLCNNELLPFELLLYKNAEKKHYAAFNQALDDVLTEKIVNEAEAKIVKEKQSKEDKIRLIIKKQEERMMSLERSIKDNQRKGELIYEHYHELKELLDNINSDRKKLGWSGVKKKYQDNRLVRSIDEKKGLIIIELMEKKGGS
;
A
#
# COMPACT_ATOMS: atom_id res chain seq x y z
N MET A 1 -6.00 -13.07 9.68
CA MET A 1 -4.68 -13.40 9.11
C MET A 1 -3.68 -12.40 9.61
N ARG A 2 -2.57 -12.90 10.14
CA ARG A 2 -1.49 -12.07 10.68
C ARG A 2 -1.10 -10.92 9.77
N THR A 3 -1.04 -9.72 10.34
CA THR A 3 -0.73 -8.48 9.63
C THR A 3 0.75 -8.14 9.67
N GLU A 4 1.51 -8.69 10.62
CA GLU A 4 2.93 -8.43 10.84
C GLU A 4 3.60 -9.55 11.65
N LEU A 5 4.92 -9.69 11.50
CA LEU A 5 5.73 -10.57 12.33
C LEU A 5 5.79 -10.07 13.78
N THR A 6 5.79 -10.98 14.76
CA THR A 6 6.16 -10.68 16.15
C THR A 6 7.66 -10.90 16.38
N SER A 7 8.17 -10.46 17.54
CA SER A 7 9.55 -10.73 17.95
C SER A 7 9.87 -12.22 18.00
N LEU A 8 8.91 -13.08 18.38
CA LEU A 8 9.10 -14.53 18.39
C LEU A 8 9.20 -15.10 16.98
N ASP A 9 8.41 -14.61 16.03
CA ASP A 9 8.53 -15.09 14.65
C ASP A 9 9.88 -14.72 14.06
N LEU A 10 10.32 -13.48 14.28
CA LEU A 10 11.64 -13.03 13.84
C LEU A 10 12.74 -13.87 14.47
N TYR A 11 12.61 -14.23 15.75
CA TYR A 11 13.55 -15.13 16.44
C TYR A 11 13.68 -16.48 15.72
N TYR A 12 12.57 -17.08 15.28
CA TYR A 12 12.59 -18.33 14.51
C TYR A 12 13.10 -18.14 13.08
N LEU A 13 12.70 -17.07 12.40
CA LEU A 13 13.17 -16.77 11.05
C LEU A 13 14.66 -16.51 10.98
N VAL A 14 15.23 -15.83 11.98
CA VAL A 14 16.67 -15.56 12.05
C VAL A 14 17.47 -16.85 12.14
N LYS A 15 16.94 -17.91 12.78
CA LYS A 15 17.57 -19.25 12.77
C LYS A 15 17.61 -19.82 11.35
N GLU A 16 16.54 -19.65 10.57
CA GLU A 16 16.51 -20.09 9.17
C GLU A 16 17.38 -19.20 8.26
N PHE A 17 17.47 -17.89 8.53
CA PHE A 17 18.28 -16.95 7.77
C PHE A 17 19.80 -17.17 7.93
N GLN A 18 20.24 -18.03 8.84
CA GLN A 18 21.67 -18.38 8.97
C GLN A 18 22.25 -18.98 7.68
N VAL A 19 21.41 -19.53 6.79
CA VAL A 19 21.82 -19.97 5.45
C VAL A 19 22.47 -18.86 4.63
N LEU A 20 22.13 -17.59 4.89
CA LEU A 20 22.66 -16.41 4.22
C LEU A 20 24.09 -16.05 4.67
N VAL A 21 24.56 -16.53 5.82
CA VAL A 21 25.91 -16.21 6.31
C VAL A 21 26.95 -16.71 5.29
N GLY A 22 27.90 -15.83 4.95
CA GLY A 22 28.90 -16.03 3.91
C GLY A 22 28.42 -15.74 2.48
N ALA A 23 27.13 -15.52 2.25
CA ALA A 23 26.61 -15.17 0.93
C ALA A 23 27.07 -13.76 0.52
N ARG A 24 27.38 -13.59 -0.77
CA ARG A 24 27.76 -12.31 -1.38
C ARG A 24 26.51 -11.61 -1.88
N ILE A 25 26.33 -10.34 -1.58
CA ILE A 25 25.24 -9.55 -2.17
C ILE A 25 25.52 -9.28 -3.65
N ASP A 26 24.54 -9.57 -4.48
CA ASP A 26 24.62 -9.43 -5.94
C ASP A 26 23.80 -8.23 -6.42
N LYS A 27 22.51 -8.19 -6.06
CA LYS A 27 21.59 -7.14 -6.48
C LYS A 27 20.68 -6.74 -5.33
N ILE A 28 20.28 -5.47 -5.31
CA ILE A 28 19.27 -4.93 -4.40
C ILE A 28 18.22 -4.27 -5.26
N TYR A 29 16.95 -4.54 -5.02
CA TYR A 29 15.85 -3.88 -5.70
C TYR A 29 14.93 -3.23 -4.67
N GLU A 30 14.23 -2.20 -5.12
CA GLU A 30 13.23 -1.46 -4.36
C GLU A 30 12.01 -1.30 -5.28
N GLN A 31 10.82 -1.56 -4.77
CA GLN A 31 9.60 -1.40 -5.55
C GLN A 31 9.30 0.08 -5.79
N GLU A 32 8.82 0.41 -6.98
CA GLU A 32 8.49 1.79 -7.34
C GLU A 32 7.23 2.28 -6.63
N GLU A 33 6.22 1.41 -6.57
CA GLU A 33 4.90 1.72 -6.01
C GLU A 33 4.90 1.71 -4.47
N ASP A 34 5.77 0.91 -3.85
CA ASP A 34 5.93 0.85 -2.39
C ASP A 34 7.41 0.96 -2.00
N ARG A 35 7.78 2.15 -1.54
CA ARG A 35 9.13 2.50 -1.08
C ARG A 35 9.57 1.75 0.19
N ASN A 36 8.69 0.94 0.79
CA ASN A 36 9.02 0.04 1.91
C ASN A 36 9.33 -1.39 1.49
N GLU A 37 9.21 -1.71 0.20
CA GLU A 37 9.42 -3.05 -0.31
C GLU A 37 10.77 -3.17 -1.03
N PHE A 38 11.61 -4.08 -0.52
CA PHE A 38 12.94 -4.33 -1.05
C PHE A 38 13.15 -5.82 -1.32
N LEU A 39 13.95 -6.13 -2.33
CA LEU A 39 14.43 -7.48 -2.59
C LEU A 39 15.96 -7.48 -2.66
N PHE A 40 16.57 -8.17 -1.71
CA PHE A 40 18.02 -8.36 -1.65
C PHE A 40 18.35 -9.72 -2.23
N VAL A 41 19.12 -9.75 -3.31
CA VAL A 41 19.58 -10.97 -3.97
C VAL A 41 21.02 -11.23 -3.56
N PHE A 42 21.23 -12.38 -2.94
CA PHE A 42 22.52 -12.90 -2.54
C PHE A 42 22.91 -14.10 -3.39
N HIS A 43 24.20 -14.34 -3.50
CA HIS A 43 24.78 -15.50 -4.13
C HIS A 43 25.76 -16.17 -3.16
N LYS A 44 25.54 -17.44 -2.85
CA LYS A 44 26.44 -18.26 -2.04
C LYS A 44 27.08 -19.31 -2.94
N SER A 45 28.42 -19.34 -2.94
CA SER A 45 29.19 -20.29 -3.75
C SER A 45 28.72 -21.72 -3.49
N SER A 46 28.62 -22.52 -4.56
CA SER A 46 28.19 -23.92 -4.54
C SER A 46 26.73 -24.20 -4.14
N ILE A 47 25.94 -23.18 -3.79
CA ILE A 47 24.52 -23.34 -3.46
C ILE A 47 23.63 -22.58 -4.44
N GLY A 48 23.99 -21.34 -4.76
CA GLY A 48 23.27 -20.51 -5.73
C GLY A 48 22.69 -19.24 -5.12
N LYS A 49 21.49 -18.87 -5.58
CA LYS A 49 20.87 -17.58 -5.26
C LYS A 49 19.92 -17.70 -4.08
N TYR A 50 19.90 -16.66 -3.25
CA TYR A 50 18.90 -16.45 -2.21
C TYR A 50 18.29 -15.06 -2.40
N MET A 51 16.97 -14.94 -2.30
CA MET A 51 16.31 -13.63 -2.37
C MET A 51 15.60 -13.35 -1.05
N LEU A 52 16.09 -12.34 -0.31
CA LEU A 52 15.50 -11.88 0.94
C LEU A 52 14.61 -10.67 0.64
N ARG A 53 13.30 -10.84 0.81
CA ARG A 53 12.31 -9.79 0.61
C ARG A 53 12.00 -9.11 1.93
N PHE A 54 11.91 -7.79 1.90
CA PHE A 54 11.43 -6.95 2.98
C PHE A 54 10.15 -6.26 2.52
N LYS A 55 9.11 -6.26 3.35
CA LYS A 55 7.92 -5.42 3.23
C LYS A 55 7.72 -4.69 4.55
N LEU A 56 8.47 -3.59 4.72
CA LEU A 56 8.56 -2.89 6.01
C LEU A 56 7.22 -2.25 6.39
N PRO A 57 6.88 -2.19 7.71
CA PRO A 57 7.56 -2.84 8.84
C PRO A 57 7.21 -4.33 9.00
N ARG A 58 6.32 -4.88 8.18
CA ARG A 58 5.52 -6.05 8.54
C ARG A 58 6.26 -7.37 8.40
N PHE A 59 7.03 -7.53 7.32
CA PHE A 59 7.56 -8.85 6.93
C PHE A 59 9.01 -8.77 6.43
N VAL A 60 9.75 -9.84 6.72
CA VAL A 60 11.01 -10.21 6.08
C VAL A 60 11.00 -11.73 5.88
N TYR A 61 11.32 -12.21 4.68
CA TYR A 61 11.34 -13.63 4.34
C TYR A 61 12.17 -13.90 3.09
N LEU A 62 12.72 -15.10 2.97
CA LEU A 62 13.31 -15.63 1.75
C LEU A 62 12.20 -16.05 0.79
N THR A 63 12.40 -15.80 -0.50
CA THR A 63 11.43 -16.10 -1.54
C THR A 63 12.13 -16.61 -2.80
N ASP A 64 11.45 -17.49 -3.53
CA ASP A 64 11.85 -17.86 -4.90
C ASP A 64 11.07 -17.06 -5.96
N TYR A 65 10.05 -16.30 -5.53
CA TYR A 65 9.26 -15.46 -6.42
C TYR A 65 9.98 -14.15 -6.74
N LYS A 66 10.49 -14.07 -7.96
CA LYS A 66 11.04 -12.85 -8.52
C LYS A 66 9.95 -12.04 -9.22
N GLN A 67 9.42 -11.05 -8.52
CA GLN A 67 8.55 -10.03 -9.12
C GLN A 67 9.35 -9.16 -10.11
N ALA A 68 8.66 -8.56 -11.07
CA ALA A 68 9.26 -7.50 -11.89
C ALA A 68 9.65 -6.31 -10.99
N PHE A 69 10.87 -5.82 -11.17
CA PHE A 69 11.36 -4.60 -10.51
C PHE A 69 11.66 -3.55 -11.57
N PRO A 70 11.49 -2.26 -11.26
CA PRO A 70 11.83 -1.18 -12.18
C PRO A 70 13.31 -1.24 -12.57
N SER A 71 13.59 -0.84 -13.82
CA SER A 71 14.95 -0.80 -14.36
C SER A 71 15.83 0.26 -13.67
N SER A 72 15.22 1.36 -13.22
CA SER A 72 15.89 2.43 -12.46
C SER A 72 15.44 2.44 -11.00
N PRO A 73 16.27 1.99 -10.04
CA PRO A 73 15.88 1.98 -8.64
C PRO A 73 15.89 3.40 -8.02
N PRO A 74 15.06 3.67 -7.00
CA PRO A 74 15.08 4.92 -6.26
C PRO A 74 16.40 5.17 -5.48
N GLY A 75 16.55 6.40 -4.96
CA GLY A 75 17.81 6.90 -4.40
C GLY A 75 18.42 6.06 -3.26
N PHE A 76 17.63 5.48 -2.36
CA PHE A 76 18.16 4.68 -1.25
C PHE A 76 18.68 3.31 -1.71
N CYS A 77 17.98 2.64 -2.63
CA CYS A 77 18.51 1.43 -3.26
C CYS A 77 19.82 1.68 -4.02
N VAL A 78 19.95 2.80 -4.75
CA VAL A 78 21.22 3.18 -5.40
C VAL A 78 22.33 3.35 -4.38
N PHE A 79 22.04 4.03 -3.27
CA PHE A 79 22.98 4.20 -2.16
C PHE A 79 23.44 2.84 -1.60
N LEU A 80 22.50 1.94 -1.27
CA LEU A 80 22.83 0.62 -0.75
C LEU A 80 23.68 -0.19 -1.74
N ARG A 81 23.34 -0.17 -3.04
CA ARG A 81 24.14 -0.84 -4.08
C ARG A 81 25.58 -0.34 -4.10
N LYS A 82 25.81 0.97 -3.99
CA LYS A 82 27.16 1.56 -3.94
C LYS A 82 27.94 1.12 -2.69
N HIS A 83 27.29 1.10 -1.53
CA HIS A 83 27.96 0.83 -0.25
C HIS A 83 28.13 -0.66 0.07
N LEU A 84 27.28 -1.51 -0.49
CA LEU A 84 27.29 -2.96 -0.27
C LEU A 84 27.76 -3.74 -1.48
N ALA A 85 28.18 -3.12 -2.59
CA ALA A 85 28.60 -3.82 -3.81
C ALA A 85 29.61 -4.95 -3.53
N GLY A 86 29.19 -6.19 -3.79
CA GLY A 86 30.02 -7.38 -3.60
C GLY A 86 30.37 -7.69 -2.13
N ALA A 87 29.70 -7.06 -1.17
CA ALA A 87 29.86 -7.35 0.25
C ALA A 87 29.43 -8.79 0.59
N ARG A 88 30.04 -9.37 1.61
CA ARG A 88 29.67 -10.69 2.13
C ARG A 88 28.98 -10.55 3.48
N ILE A 89 27.92 -11.31 3.70
CA ILE A 89 27.25 -11.38 5.00
C ILE A 89 28.19 -12.06 5.99
N ARG A 90 28.54 -11.33 7.05
CA ARG A 90 29.29 -11.81 8.20
C ARG A 90 28.36 -12.44 9.25
N GLU A 91 27.23 -11.79 9.53
CA GLU A 91 26.31 -12.20 10.59
C GLU A 91 24.88 -11.77 10.25
N VAL A 92 23.89 -12.58 10.62
CA VAL A 92 22.47 -12.21 10.61
C VAL A 92 21.93 -12.47 12.00
N LYS A 93 21.38 -11.45 12.65
CA LYS A 93 20.88 -11.58 14.02
C LYS A 93 19.67 -10.70 14.29
N GLN A 94 18.89 -11.09 15.28
CA GLN A 94 17.91 -10.24 15.93
C GLN A 94 18.61 -9.41 17.02
N LYS A 95 18.26 -8.13 17.16
CA LYS A 95 18.71 -7.33 18.30
C LYS A 95 17.78 -7.60 19.50
N GLY A 96 18.31 -8.29 20.52
CA GLY A 96 17.53 -8.68 21.70
C GLY A 96 16.27 -9.46 21.32
N PHE A 97 15.17 -9.24 22.05
CA PHE A 97 13.84 -9.76 21.69
C PHE A 97 12.95 -8.70 21.03
N GLU A 98 13.56 -7.88 20.17
CA GLU A 98 12.87 -6.83 19.43
C GLU A 98 12.62 -7.21 17.97
N ARG A 99 11.70 -6.51 17.31
CA ARG A 99 11.48 -6.63 15.86
C ARG A 99 12.51 -5.83 15.08
N ILE A 100 13.79 -6.11 15.32
CA ILE A 100 14.93 -5.47 14.68
C ILE A 100 15.86 -6.55 14.15
N LEU A 101 16.01 -6.59 12.83
CA LEU A 101 16.96 -7.47 12.14
C LEU A 101 18.24 -6.70 11.84
N GLU A 102 19.38 -7.28 12.19
CA GLU A 102 20.70 -6.80 11.82
C GLU A 102 21.38 -7.76 10.85
N ILE A 103 21.86 -7.21 9.74
CA ILE A 103 22.70 -7.93 8.79
C ILE A 103 24.05 -7.23 8.75
N VAL A 104 25.08 -7.92 9.23
CA VAL A 104 26.44 -7.41 9.26
C VAL A 104 27.15 -7.85 7.99
N PHE A 105 27.78 -6.91 7.31
CA PHE A 105 28.49 -7.10 6.06
C PHE A 105 29.97 -6.80 6.20
N ASN A 106 30.80 -7.66 5.61
CA ASN A 106 32.19 -7.34 5.29
C ASN A 106 32.22 -6.70 3.89
N THR A 107 32.63 -5.43 3.83
CA THR A 107 32.72 -4.66 2.57
C THR A 107 34.18 -4.27 2.29
N LYS A 108 34.44 -3.73 1.10
CA LYS A 108 35.75 -3.13 0.79
C LYS A 108 36.05 -1.85 1.59
N LEU A 109 35.00 -1.22 2.16
CA LEU A 109 35.07 0.03 2.91
C LEU A 109 34.98 -0.19 4.43
N GLY A 110 35.30 -1.39 4.92
CA GLY A 110 35.13 -1.80 6.32
C GLY A 110 33.81 -2.51 6.58
N VAL A 111 33.47 -2.65 7.87
CA VAL A 111 32.23 -3.32 8.29
C VAL A 111 31.04 -2.39 8.08
N ARG A 112 29.93 -2.93 7.58
CA ARG A 112 28.66 -2.21 7.49
C ARG A 112 27.57 -3.02 8.16
N ILE A 113 26.67 -2.37 8.87
CA ILE A 113 25.54 -3.04 9.52
C ILE A 113 24.27 -2.44 8.92
N LEU A 114 23.44 -3.31 8.34
CA LEU A 114 22.10 -2.96 7.89
C LEU A 114 21.12 -3.28 9.01
N ILE A 115 20.57 -2.25 9.64
CA ILE A 115 19.59 -2.33 10.70
C ILE A 115 18.20 -2.15 10.08
N CYS A 116 17.35 -3.16 10.21
CA CYS A 116 15.99 -3.17 9.67
C CYS A 116 14.99 -3.17 10.83
N GLU A 117 14.29 -2.05 11.01
CA GLU A 117 13.25 -1.90 12.03
C GLU A 117 11.91 -2.36 11.47
N LEU A 118 11.36 -3.45 12.03
CA LEU A 118 10.11 -4.11 11.63
C LEU A 118 8.95 -3.74 12.56
N PHE A 119 8.90 -2.48 12.98
CA PHE A 119 7.83 -1.93 13.80
C PHE A 119 7.48 -0.49 13.40
N SER A 120 6.33 -0.01 13.88
CA SER A 120 5.79 1.33 13.58
C SER A 120 5.74 1.64 12.08
N LYS A 121 6.48 2.63 11.58
CA LYS A 121 6.52 3.02 10.15
C LYS A 121 7.51 2.20 9.31
N GLY A 122 8.29 1.35 9.97
CA GLY A 122 9.40 0.62 9.37
C GLY A 122 10.57 1.51 9.01
N ASN A 123 11.79 0.98 9.09
CA ASN A 123 12.97 1.69 8.62
C ASN A 123 14.09 0.73 8.22
N MET A 124 14.98 1.20 7.36
CA MET A 124 16.20 0.50 6.98
C MET A 124 17.34 1.49 7.05
N ILE A 125 18.33 1.21 7.90
CA ILE A 125 19.43 2.12 8.23
C ILE A 125 20.75 1.38 8.00
N LEU A 126 21.63 1.97 7.20
CA LEU A 126 22.99 1.48 7.01
C LEU A 126 23.95 2.29 7.89
N VAL A 127 24.65 1.61 8.78
CA VAL A 127 25.66 2.19 9.69
C VAL A 127 27.04 1.56 9.46
N ASP A 128 28.10 2.20 9.98
CA ASP A 128 29.44 1.62 10.11
C ASP A 128 29.63 0.84 11.41
N GLU A 129 30.84 0.32 11.66
CA GLU A 129 31.16 -0.37 12.92
C GLU A 129 30.97 0.46 14.19
N ASN A 130 30.99 1.80 14.08
CA ASN A 130 30.80 2.72 15.20
C ASN A 130 29.33 3.17 15.34
N TYR A 131 28.42 2.52 14.60
CA TYR A 131 27.00 2.88 14.50
C TYR A 131 26.76 4.28 13.93
N MET A 132 27.69 4.86 13.17
CA MET A 132 27.44 6.13 12.48
C MET A 132 26.60 5.91 11.22
N ILE A 133 25.48 6.62 11.11
CA ILE A 133 24.53 6.48 10.01
C ILE A 133 25.16 6.98 8.70
N LYS A 134 25.33 6.07 7.75
CA LYS A 134 25.81 6.37 6.40
C LYS A 134 24.66 6.63 5.44
N GLY A 135 23.55 5.92 5.61
CA GLY A 135 22.34 6.13 4.85
C GLY A 135 21.14 5.53 5.56
N LEU A 136 19.96 6.05 5.25
CA LEU A 136 18.71 5.62 5.87
C LEU A 136 17.56 5.77 4.86
N LEU A 137 16.55 4.91 5.00
CA LEU A 137 15.34 4.97 4.17
C LEU A 137 14.49 6.20 4.53
N LYS A 138 14.28 6.45 5.83
CA LYS A 138 13.46 7.56 6.33
C LYS A 138 14.07 8.20 7.56
N SER A 139 14.23 9.51 7.54
CA SER A 139 14.49 10.30 8.76
C SER A 139 13.28 10.20 9.69
N GLN A 140 13.53 9.96 10.98
CA GLN A 140 12.47 9.82 11.98
C GLN A 140 12.87 10.54 13.26
N ASN A 141 11.93 11.28 13.83
CA ASN A 141 12.10 11.92 15.13
C ASN A 141 11.12 11.28 16.12
N TRP A 142 11.64 10.80 17.25
CA TRP A 142 10.90 10.17 18.33
C TRP A 142 11.19 10.94 19.62
N GLN A 143 10.31 10.82 20.62
CA GLN A 143 10.54 11.43 21.94
C GLN A 143 11.87 10.99 22.56
N ALA A 144 12.26 9.72 22.36
CA ALA A 144 13.46 9.15 22.97
C ALA A 144 14.71 9.21 22.07
N ARG A 145 14.58 9.39 20.75
CA ARG A 145 15.72 9.35 19.81
C ARG A 145 15.41 10.03 18.47
N THR A 146 16.45 10.50 17.78
CA THR A 146 16.34 11.01 16.41
C THR A 146 17.21 10.19 15.46
N ILE A 147 16.61 9.67 14.38
CA ILE A 147 17.29 8.98 13.29
C ILE A 147 17.46 9.95 12.12
N ARG A 148 18.70 10.38 11.87
CA ARG A 148 19.07 11.28 10.76
C ARG A 148 20.46 10.95 10.22
N GLY A 149 20.72 11.31 8.96
CA GLY A 149 22.02 11.08 8.31
C GLY A 149 23.17 11.76 9.06
N GLY A 150 24.31 11.07 9.15
CA GLY A 150 25.53 11.58 9.81
C GLY A 150 25.51 11.55 11.35
N ALA A 151 24.38 11.24 11.99
CA ALA A 151 24.31 11.01 13.43
C ALA A 151 24.70 9.56 13.79
N ARG A 152 25.04 9.33 15.06
CA ARG A 152 25.14 7.97 15.61
C ARG A 152 23.73 7.38 15.75
N TYR A 153 23.56 6.13 15.32
CA TYR A 153 22.32 5.39 15.51
C TYR A 153 22.19 4.95 16.97
N GLU A 154 20.99 5.13 17.51
CA GLU A 154 20.59 4.68 18.83
C GLU A 154 19.40 3.76 18.68
N TYR A 155 19.42 2.61 19.37
CA TYR A 155 18.28 1.68 19.43
C TYR A 155 17.08 2.32 20.13
N PRO A 156 15.84 1.81 19.92
CA PRO A 156 14.75 2.19 20.80
C PRO A 156 15.06 1.80 22.25
N PRO A 157 14.36 2.38 23.25
CA PRO A 157 14.54 2.03 24.65
C PRO A 157 14.54 0.50 24.86
N GLU A 158 15.54 -0.01 25.58
CA GLU A 158 15.71 -1.44 25.74
C GLU A 158 14.51 -2.07 26.47
N GLN A 159 14.04 -3.18 25.91
CA GLN A 159 13.07 -4.06 26.51
C GLN A 159 13.78 -5.33 27.01
N PRO A 160 13.18 -6.08 27.94
CA PRO A 160 13.74 -7.34 28.40
C PRO A 160 14.03 -8.31 27.25
N ASP A 161 15.25 -8.82 27.18
CA ASP A 161 15.62 -9.88 26.24
C ASP A 161 15.04 -11.22 26.73
N THR A 162 13.77 -11.42 26.41
CA THR A 162 12.94 -12.51 26.94
C THR A 162 13.52 -13.92 26.82
N PRO A 163 14.19 -14.31 25.71
CA PRO A 163 14.87 -15.59 25.61
C PRO A 163 15.95 -15.81 26.70
N THR A 164 16.64 -14.76 27.15
CA THR A 164 17.79 -14.85 28.06
C THR A 164 17.43 -14.61 29.52
N LEU A 165 16.20 -14.20 29.83
CA LEU A 165 15.77 -13.95 31.22
C LEU A 165 15.93 -15.18 32.13
N SER A 166 16.36 -14.91 33.36
CA SER A 166 16.33 -15.83 34.51
C SER A 166 14.96 -15.86 35.18
N LYS A 167 14.72 -16.88 36.03
CA LYS A 167 13.47 -17.01 36.80
C LYS A 167 13.26 -15.81 37.73
N GLU A 168 14.32 -15.33 38.36
CA GLU A 168 14.32 -14.19 39.28
C GLU A 168 13.99 -12.89 38.56
N GLN A 169 14.52 -12.68 37.35
CA GLN A 169 14.18 -11.52 36.53
C GLN A 169 12.70 -11.55 36.11
N ILE A 170 12.16 -12.71 35.74
CA ILE A 170 10.72 -12.85 35.42
C ILE A 170 9.87 -12.54 36.66
N LYS A 171 10.24 -13.05 37.84
CA LYS A 171 9.55 -12.75 39.11
C LYS A 171 9.50 -11.24 39.36
N ASN A 172 10.64 -10.57 39.17
CA ASN A 172 10.76 -9.13 39.34
C ASN A 172 9.90 -8.34 38.36
N ILE A 173 9.85 -8.74 37.08
CA ILE A 173 9.01 -8.10 36.06
C ILE A 173 7.52 -8.27 36.43
N ILE A 174 7.08 -9.48 36.76
CA ILE A 174 5.68 -9.77 37.11
C ILE A 174 5.27 -8.98 38.35
N THR A 175 6.12 -8.92 39.37
CA THR A 175 5.81 -8.27 40.65
C THR A 175 5.80 -6.73 40.54
N LYS A 176 6.65 -6.14 39.69
CA LYS A 176 6.71 -4.68 39.47
C LYS A 176 5.68 -4.18 38.46
N SER A 177 5.10 -5.07 37.66
CA SER A 177 4.13 -4.66 36.64
C SER A 177 2.85 -4.13 37.28
N LYS A 178 2.31 -3.05 36.72
CA LYS A 178 1.04 -2.44 37.14
C LYS A 178 -0.17 -3.03 36.42
N LYS A 179 0.03 -4.06 35.59
CA LYS A 179 -1.04 -4.65 34.78
C LYS A 179 -1.89 -5.60 35.61
N ASP A 180 -3.16 -5.68 35.24
CA ASP A 180 -4.24 -6.37 35.94
C ASP A 180 -4.38 -7.87 35.58
N ALA A 181 -3.53 -8.38 34.68
CA ALA A 181 -3.57 -9.80 34.27
C ALA A 181 -2.21 -10.29 33.76
N LEU A 182 -1.85 -11.53 34.12
CA LEU A 182 -0.61 -12.21 33.73
C LEU A 182 -0.42 -12.19 32.22
N VAL A 183 -1.46 -12.48 31.45
CA VAL A 183 -1.37 -12.45 29.97
C VAL A 183 -0.96 -11.08 29.44
N LYS A 184 -1.40 -9.97 30.05
CA LYS A 184 -1.02 -8.62 29.63
C LYS A 184 0.42 -8.31 30.03
N ILE A 185 0.88 -8.81 31.18
CA ILE A 185 2.28 -8.72 31.62
C ILE A 185 3.16 -9.46 30.61
N LEU A 186 2.85 -10.73 30.32
CA LEU A 186 3.60 -11.55 29.37
C LEU A 186 3.58 -10.97 27.93
N ALA A 187 2.44 -10.45 27.48
CA ALA A 187 2.31 -9.91 26.13
C ALA A 187 3.11 -8.62 25.93
N VAL A 188 3.11 -7.72 26.92
CA VAL A 188 3.67 -6.36 26.79
C VAL A 188 5.03 -6.24 27.47
N ASP A 189 5.16 -6.62 28.74
CA ASP A 189 6.40 -6.44 29.51
C ASP A 189 7.48 -7.47 29.14
N LEU A 190 7.08 -8.64 28.62
CA LEU A 190 7.98 -9.63 28.04
C LEU A 190 7.92 -9.65 26.49
N GLY A 191 7.17 -8.73 25.87
CA GLY A 191 7.12 -8.58 24.41
C GLY A 191 6.65 -9.81 23.61
N LEU A 192 6.01 -10.81 24.23
CA LEU A 192 5.56 -12.03 23.54
C LEU A 192 4.40 -11.77 22.57
N GLY A 193 3.67 -10.68 22.76
CA GLY A 193 2.40 -10.44 22.09
C GLY A 193 1.27 -11.31 22.64
N GLY A 194 0.02 -10.94 22.32
CA GLY A 194 -1.17 -11.55 22.94
C GLY A 194 -1.28 -13.06 22.69
N LEU A 195 -1.05 -13.51 21.46
CA LEU A 195 -1.18 -14.93 21.09
C LEU A 195 -0.22 -15.84 21.88
N TYR A 196 1.07 -15.51 21.87
CA TYR A 196 2.08 -16.32 22.55
C TYR A 196 2.02 -16.17 24.07
N ALA A 197 1.54 -15.04 24.60
CA ALA A 197 1.25 -14.90 26.01
C ALA A 197 0.12 -15.83 26.47
N GLU A 198 -0.96 -15.94 25.69
CA GLU A 198 -2.04 -16.90 25.98
C GLU A 198 -1.58 -18.35 25.86
N GLU A 199 -0.79 -18.66 24.83
CA GLU A 199 -0.20 -19.99 24.67
C GLU A 199 0.70 -20.34 25.86
N LEU A 200 1.52 -19.40 26.33
CA LEU A 200 2.42 -19.60 27.44
C LEU A 200 1.66 -19.92 28.73
N CYS A 201 0.62 -19.14 29.06
CA CYS A 201 -0.26 -19.45 30.20
C CYS A 201 -0.88 -20.84 30.08
N LYS A 202 -1.34 -21.21 28.87
CA LYS A 202 -1.94 -22.53 28.61
C LYS A 202 -0.94 -23.67 28.77
N ARG A 203 0.29 -23.53 28.25
CA ARG A 203 1.38 -24.50 28.42
C ARG A 203 1.79 -24.68 29.88
N ALA A 204 1.82 -23.59 30.64
CA ALA A 204 2.16 -23.61 32.06
C ALA A 204 1.02 -24.11 32.95
N GLY A 205 -0.23 -24.13 32.46
CA GLY A 205 -1.41 -24.44 33.27
C GLY A 205 -1.72 -23.39 34.33
N VAL A 206 -1.36 -22.12 34.08
CA VAL A 206 -1.54 -21.00 35.03
C VAL A 206 -2.67 -20.09 34.55
N ASP A 207 -3.56 -19.67 35.46
CA ASP A 207 -4.67 -18.78 35.10
C ASP A 207 -4.14 -17.42 34.61
N LYS A 208 -4.50 -17.09 33.36
CA LYS A 208 -4.10 -15.88 32.65
C LYS A 208 -4.54 -14.57 33.31
N ARG A 209 -5.53 -14.62 34.21
CA ARG A 209 -6.08 -13.46 34.93
C ARG A 209 -5.38 -13.15 36.24
N LYS A 210 -4.50 -14.04 36.73
CA LYS A 210 -3.72 -13.78 37.95
C LYS A 210 -2.79 -12.59 37.77
N THR A 211 -2.49 -11.89 38.86
CA THR A 211 -1.49 -10.80 38.90
C THR A 211 -0.27 -11.16 39.73
N ARG A 212 -0.38 -12.22 40.55
CA ARG A 212 0.69 -12.75 41.40
C ARG A 212 0.77 -14.25 41.20
N LEU A 213 1.99 -14.76 41.24
CA LEU A 213 2.31 -16.17 41.11
C LEU A 213 3.01 -16.63 42.38
N ASP A 214 2.69 -17.85 42.83
CA ASP A 214 3.53 -18.55 43.79
C ASP A 214 4.81 -19.08 43.09
N ASP A 215 5.73 -19.64 43.88
CA ASP A 215 7.01 -20.11 43.34
C ASP A 215 6.87 -21.36 42.45
N GLU A 216 5.80 -22.15 42.59
CA GLU A 216 5.52 -23.30 41.74
C GLU A 216 5.01 -22.83 40.36
N GLU A 217 4.02 -21.92 40.35
CA GLU A 217 3.48 -21.30 39.14
C GLU A 217 4.56 -20.54 38.38
N LEU A 218 5.42 -19.80 39.07
CA LEU A 218 6.56 -19.12 38.48
C LEU A 218 7.53 -20.13 37.81
N THR A 219 7.75 -21.28 38.43
CA THR A 219 8.59 -22.36 37.85
C THR A 219 7.96 -22.92 36.59
N LYS A 220 6.64 -23.16 36.59
CA LYS A 220 5.89 -23.62 35.41
C LYS A 220 5.98 -22.62 34.27
N ILE A 221 5.77 -21.33 34.54
CA ILE A 221 5.90 -20.25 33.54
C ILE A 221 7.31 -20.17 32.98
N PHE A 222 8.34 -20.19 33.83
CA PHE A 222 9.73 -20.16 33.40
C PHE A 222 10.09 -21.35 32.50
N THR A 223 9.69 -22.55 32.90
CA THR A 223 9.93 -23.78 32.14
C THR A 223 9.21 -23.75 30.80
N ALA A 224 7.93 -23.35 30.79
CA ALA A 224 7.14 -23.22 29.57
C ALA A 224 7.71 -22.14 28.63
N LEU A 225 8.24 -21.04 29.16
CA LEU A 225 8.88 -19.99 28.40
C LEU A 225 10.14 -20.50 27.70
N LYS A 226 11.03 -21.19 28.43
CA LYS A 226 12.22 -21.81 27.83
C LYS A 226 11.85 -22.87 26.81
N GLY A 227 10.79 -23.64 27.05
CA GLY A 227 10.21 -24.56 26.08
C GLY A 227 9.79 -23.84 24.79
N LEU A 228 9.11 -22.71 24.89
CA LEU A 228 8.61 -21.93 23.75
C LEU A 228 9.74 -21.45 22.80
N PHE A 229 10.92 -21.11 23.31
CA PHE A 229 12.07 -20.68 22.50
C PHE A 229 12.91 -21.84 21.94
N ASN A 230 12.79 -23.01 22.56
CA ASN A 230 13.49 -24.24 22.18
C ASN A 230 12.60 -25.21 21.39
N GLU A 231 11.38 -24.79 21.02
CA GLU A 231 10.51 -25.59 20.17
C GLU A 231 11.17 -25.89 18.83
N ARG A 232 10.91 -27.08 18.32
CA ARG A 232 11.33 -27.43 16.97
C ARG A 232 10.39 -26.75 15.97
N ILE A 233 10.95 -26.24 14.88
CA ILE A 233 10.17 -25.66 13.80
C ILE A 233 9.26 -26.74 13.23
N ARG A 234 7.96 -26.50 13.33
CA ARG A 234 6.87 -27.32 12.79
C ARG A 234 5.83 -26.34 12.23
N ALA A 235 6.26 -25.65 11.19
CA ALA A 235 5.51 -24.53 10.65
C ALA A 235 4.13 -24.97 10.18
N ASN A 236 3.12 -24.17 10.51
CA ASN A 236 1.74 -24.47 10.15
C ASN A 236 0.94 -23.21 9.91
N LEU A 237 -0.03 -23.31 9.00
CA LEU A 237 -1.10 -22.35 8.82
C LEU A 237 -2.35 -22.92 9.48
N CYS A 238 -2.87 -22.21 10.47
CA CYS A 238 -4.01 -22.62 11.27
C CYS A 238 -4.84 -21.39 11.66
N ASN A 239 -6.16 -21.43 11.47
CA ASN A 239 -7.04 -20.27 11.75
C ASN A 239 -6.58 -18.96 11.08
N ASN A 240 -6.06 -19.05 9.85
CA ASN A 240 -5.43 -17.94 9.13
C ASN A 240 -4.19 -17.35 9.84
N GLU A 241 -3.61 -18.01 10.83
CA GLU A 241 -2.37 -17.59 11.48
C GLU A 241 -1.20 -18.47 11.03
N LEU A 242 -0.10 -17.82 10.63
CA LEU A 242 1.16 -18.48 10.30
C LEU A 242 2.00 -18.59 11.57
N LEU A 243 2.36 -19.82 11.91
CA LEU A 243 2.99 -20.16 13.17
C LEU A 243 4.28 -20.96 12.92
N PRO A 244 5.37 -20.68 13.65
CA PRO A 244 6.64 -21.42 13.52
C PRO A 244 6.55 -22.85 14.09
N PHE A 245 5.60 -23.10 15.00
CA PHE A 245 5.35 -24.40 15.62
C PHE A 245 3.87 -24.51 16.04
N GLU A 246 3.44 -25.68 16.49
CA GLU A 246 2.05 -25.90 16.91
C GLU A 246 1.75 -25.31 18.29
N LEU A 247 0.62 -24.60 18.38
CA LEU A 247 0.11 -24.07 19.64
C LEU A 247 -0.92 -25.02 20.25
N LEU A 248 -0.86 -25.21 21.57
CA LEU A 248 -1.89 -25.91 22.33
C LEU A 248 -3.24 -25.20 22.24
N LEU A 249 -3.25 -23.87 22.05
CA LEU A 249 -4.46 -23.10 21.75
C LEU A 249 -5.25 -23.66 20.56
N TYR A 250 -4.56 -24.18 19.54
CA TYR A 250 -5.16 -24.66 18.30
C TYR A 250 -5.02 -26.17 18.11
N LYS A 251 -4.96 -26.93 19.21
CA LYS A 251 -4.75 -28.38 19.17
C LYS A 251 -5.73 -29.11 18.22
N ASN A 252 -6.99 -28.70 18.21
CA ASN A 252 -8.08 -29.36 17.46
C ASN A 252 -8.45 -28.66 16.15
N ALA A 253 -7.74 -27.59 15.77
CA ALA A 253 -8.00 -26.90 14.52
C ALA A 253 -7.32 -27.62 13.36
N GLU A 254 -7.87 -27.45 12.15
CA GLU A 254 -7.25 -27.95 10.93
C GLU A 254 -5.96 -27.17 10.62
N LYS A 255 -4.92 -27.89 10.22
CA LYS A 255 -3.57 -27.35 10.03
C LYS A 255 -3.02 -27.76 8.68
N LYS A 256 -2.53 -26.79 7.92
CA LYS A 256 -1.66 -27.04 6.77
C LYS A 256 -0.21 -26.92 7.24
N HIS A 257 0.55 -28.01 7.13
CA HIS A 257 1.95 -28.07 7.58
C HIS A 257 2.93 -27.67 6.47
N TYR A 258 4.07 -27.11 6.89
CA TYR A 258 5.17 -26.71 6.03
C TYR A 258 6.50 -27.24 6.59
N ALA A 259 7.47 -27.47 5.70
CA ALA A 259 8.78 -27.99 6.10
C ALA A 259 9.63 -26.95 6.85
N ALA A 260 9.46 -25.67 6.52
CA ALA A 260 10.14 -24.54 7.14
C ALA A 260 9.15 -23.39 7.40
N PHE A 261 9.46 -22.55 8.39
CA PHE A 261 8.62 -21.40 8.71
C PHE A 261 8.69 -20.32 7.63
N ASN A 262 9.86 -20.11 7.05
CA ASN A 262 10.03 -19.24 5.90
C ASN A 262 9.18 -19.68 4.71
N GLN A 263 9.11 -20.99 4.42
CA GLN A 263 8.30 -21.52 3.32
C GLN A 263 6.81 -21.18 3.51
N ALA A 264 6.31 -21.31 4.75
CA ALA A 264 4.93 -20.97 5.07
C ALA A 264 4.63 -19.48 4.84
N LEU A 265 5.59 -18.59 5.14
CA LEU A 265 5.48 -17.16 4.84
C LEU A 265 5.54 -16.87 3.35
N ASP A 266 6.48 -17.48 2.63
CA ASP A 266 6.64 -17.24 1.19
C ASP A 266 5.39 -17.65 0.41
N ASP A 267 4.86 -18.86 0.64
CA ASP A 267 3.68 -19.36 -0.06
C ASP A 267 2.48 -18.40 0.12
N VAL A 268 2.18 -18.03 1.37
CA VAL A 268 1.01 -17.21 1.68
C VAL A 268 1.18 -15.75 1.26
N LEU A 269 2.38 -15.18 1.42
CA LEU A 269 2.62 -13.77 1.06
C LEU A 269 2.79 -13.60 -0.44
N THR A 270 3.40 -14.56 -1.14
CA THR A 270 3.52 -14.56 -2.59
C THR A 270 2.13 -14.67 -3.24
N GLU A 271 1.27 -15.58 -2.77
CA GLU A 271 -0.11 -15.68 -3.24
C GLU A 271 -0.85 -14.34 -3.11
N LYS A 272 -0.71 -13.66 -1.97
CA LYS A 272 -1.28 -12.33 -1.78
C LYS A 272 -0.74 -11.28 -2.74
N ILE A 273 0.57 -11.26 -2.95
CA ILE A 273 1.20 -10.31 -3.89
C ILE A 273 0.65 -10.52 -5.30
N VAL A 274 0.52 -11.77 -5.75
CA VAL A 274 -0.05 -12.10 -7.05
C VAL A 274 -1.50 -11.65 -7.15
N ASN A 275 -2.33 -11.99 -6.16
CA ASN A 275 -3.75 -11.61 -6.13
C ASN A 275 -3.95 -10.07 -6.09
N GLU A 276 -3.14 -9.35 -5.31
CA GLU A 276 -3.17 -7.88 -5.23
C GLU A 276 -2.80 -7.24 -6.59
N ALA A 277 -1.79 -7.79 -7.27
CA ALA A 277 -1.37 -7.33 -8.59
C ALA A 277 -2.45 -7.57 -9.67
N GLU A 278 -3.07 -8.75 -9.68
CA GLU A 278 -4.17 -9.07 -10.58
C GLU A 278 -5.40 -8.17 -10.35
N ALA A 279 -5.79 -7.98 -9.09
CA ALA A 279 -6.89 -7.09 -8.73
C ALA A 279 -6.63 -5.64 -9.18
N LYS A 280 -5.39 -5.16 -9.08
CA LYS A 280 -5.01 -3.83 -9.55
C LYS A 280 -5.18 -3.70 -11.08
N ILE A 281 -4.71 -4.69 -11.84
CA ILE A 281 -4.87 -4.71 -13.31
C ILE A 281 -6.35 -4.69 -13.70
N VAL A 282 -7.18 -5.48 -13.01
CA VAL A 282 -8.64 -5.51 -13.25
C VAL A 282 -9.26 -4.14 -12.97
N LYS A 283 -8.91 -3.52 -11.85
CA LYS A 283 -9.41 -2.19 -11.47
C LYS A 283 -9.00 -1.10 -12.46
N GLU A 284 -7.77 -1.13 -12.97
CA GLU A 284 -7.30 -0.18 -13.99
C GLU A 284 -8.03 -0.35 -15.33
N LYS A 285 -8.29 -1.60 -15.74
CA LYS A 285 -9.09 -1.89 -16.93
C LYS A 285 -10.52 -1.37 -16.78
N GLN A 286 -11.17 -1.66 -15.65
CA GLN A 286 -12.51 -1.16 -15.34
C GLN A 286 -12.58 0.37 -15.38
N SER A 287 -11.62 1.07 -14.76
CA SER A 287 -11.59 2.54 -14.80
C SER A 287 -11.44 3.10 -16.22
N LYS A 288 -10.68 2.42 -17.11
CA LYS A 288 -10.58 2.81 -18.52
C LYS A 288 -11.88 2.54 -19.27
N GLU A 289 -12.52 1.40 -19.04
CA GLU A 289 -13.84 1.08 -19.61
C GLU A 289 -14.91 2.09 -19.19
N ASP A 290 -14.97 2.47 -17.92
CA ASP A 290 -15.92 3.45 -17.41
C ASP A 290 -15.75 4.82 -18.09
N LYS A 291 -14.50 5.25 -18.31
CA LYS A 291 -14.19 6.47 -19.06
C LYS A 291 -14.68 6.39 -20.50
N ILE A 292 -14.46 5.26 -21.18
CA ILE A 292 -14.90 5.05 -22.56
C ILE A 292 -16.44 5.04 -22.62
N ARG A 293 -17.11 4.33 -21.71
CA ARG A 293 -18.58 4.32 -21.62
C ARG A 293 -19.14 5.72 -21.41
N LEU A 294 -18.52 6.54 -20.56
CA LEU A 294 -18.92 7.93 -20.36
C LEU A 294 -18.76 8.77 -21.64
N ILE A 295 -17.70 8.56 -22.41
CA ILE A 295 -17.49 9.24 -23.69
C ILE A 295 -18.55 8.82 -24.71
N ILE A 296 -18.84 7.52 -24.82
CA ILE A 296 -19.89 6.99 -25.72
C ILE A 296 -21.23 7.64 -25.40
N LYS A 297 -21.63 7.63 -24.12
CA LYS A 297 -22.89 8.26 -23.68
C LYS A 297 -22.99 9.73 -24.09
N LYS A 298 -21.92 10.51 -23.90
CA LYS A 298 -21.88 11.93 -24.30
C LYS A 298 -21.96 12.10 -25.83
N GLN A 299 -21.36 11.19 -26.59
CA GLN A 299 -21.44 11.22 -28.06
C GLN A 299 -22.85 10.88 -28.55
N GLU A 300 -23.51 9.90 -27.94
CA GLU A 300 -24.91 9.54 -28.24
C GLU A 300 -25.86 10.71 -27.94
N GLU A 301 -25.73 11.35 -26.78
CA GLU A 301 -26.50 12.55 -26.41
C GLU A 301 -26.30 13.69 -27.43
N ARG A 302 -25.05 13.91 -27.86
CA ARG A 302 -24.73 14.91 -28.89
C ARG A 302 -25.35 14.54 -30.23
N MET A 303 -25.26 13.28 -30.66
CA MET A 303 -25.84 12.80 -31.91
C MET A 303 -27.36 13.03 -31.94
N MET A 304 -28.07 12.65 -30.87
CA MET A 304 -29.50 12.92 -30.75
C MET A 304 -29.84 14.42 -30.82
N SER A 305 -29.02 15.28 -30.20
CA SER A 305 -29.23 16.73 -30.28
C SER A 305 -29.04 17.29 -31.70
N LEU A 306 -28.04 16.76 -32.43
CA LEU A 306 -27.77 17.15 -33.82
C LEU A 306 -28.89 16.67 -34.75
N GLU A 307 -29.40 15.45 -34.57
CA GLU A 307 -30.54 14.93 -35.34
C GLU A 307 -31.80 15.79 -35.13
N ARG A 308 -32.08 16.21 -33.90
CA ARG A 308 -33.17 17.16 -33.62
C ARG A 308 -32.95 18.48 -34.34
N SER A 309 -31.72 19.01 -34.32
CA SER A 309 -31.38 20.25 -35.02
C SER A 309 -31.48 20.12 -36.54
N ILE A 310 -31.12 18.95 -37.11
CA ILE A 310 -31.27 18.69 -38.54
C ILE A 310 -32.75 18.76 -38.93
N LYS A 311 -33.62 18.05 -38.20
CA LYS A 311 -35.07 18.07 -38.46
C LYS A 311 -35.66 19.47 -38.32
N ASP A 312 -35.29 20.20 -37.27
CA ASP A 312 -35.77 21.57 -37.04
C ASP A 312 -35.31 22.54 -38.14
N ASN A 313 -34.04 22.45 -38.56
CA ASN A 313 -33.50 23.29 -39.63
C ASN A 313 -34.08 22.93 -41.01
N GLN A 314 -34.34 21.64 -41.28
CA GLN A 314 -35.03 21.20 -42.50
C GLN A 314 -36.43 21.80 -42.56
N ARG A 315 -37.22 21.67 -41.48
CA ARG A 315 -38.56 22.24 -41.37
C ARG A 315 -38.55 23.76 -41.57
N LYS A 316 -37.61 24.47 -40.95
CA LYS A 316 -37.42 25.91 -41.17
C LYS A 316 -37.10 26.24 -42.63
N GLY A 317 -36.21 25.45 -43.25
CA GLY A 317 -35.85 25.61 -44.66
C GLY A 317 -37.05 25.40 -45.60
N GLU A 318 -37.85 24.37 -45.36
CA GLU A 318 -39.09 24.10 -46.09
C GLU A 318 -40.09 25.26 -45.95
N LEU A 319 -40.32 25.76 -44.74
CA LEU A 319 -41.21 26.90 -44.51
C LEU A 319 -40.72 28.18 -45.20
N ILE A 320 -39.41 28.44 -45.18
CA ILE A 320 -38.82 29.57 -45.92
C ILE A 320 -39.05 29.39 -47.43
N TYR A 321 -38.93 28.16 -47.94
CA TYR A 321 -39.14 27.87 -49.35
C TYR A 321 -40.61 28.04 -49.76
N GLU A 322 -41.56 27.55 -48.95
CA GLU A 322 -43.00 27.72 -49.16
C GLU A 322 -43.41 29.21 -49.24
N HIS A 323 -42.79 30.04 -48.41
CA HIS A 323 -43.04 31.49 -48.35
C HIS A 323 -41.99 32.32 -49.10
N TYR A 324 -41.18 31.71 -49.97
CA TYR A 324 -40.00 32.35 -50.55
C TYR A 324 -40.33 33.66 -51.27
N HIS A 325 -41.40 33.68 -52.05
CA HIS A 325 -41.79 34.86 -52.83
C HIS A 325 -42.23 36.01 -51.91
N GLU A 326 -43.10 35.73 -50.94
CA GLU A 326 -43.59 36.70 -49.94
C GLU A 326 -42.44 37.27 -49.10
N LEU A 327 -41.51 36.40 -48.67
CA LEU A 327 -40.32 36.79 -47.91
C LEU A 327 -39.37 37.65 -48.74
N LYS A 328 -39.15 37.29 -50.01
CA LYS A 328 -38.26 38.04 -50.91
C LYS A 328 -38.82 39.43 -51.18
N GLU A 329 -40.10 39.54 -51.52
CA GLU A 329 -40.76 40.84 -51.70
C GLU A 329 -40.73 41.69 -50.42
N LEU A 330 -40.98 41.08 -49.25
CA LEU A 330 -40.91 41.76 -47.97
C LEU A 330 -39.49 42.28 -47.68
N LEU A 331 -38.46 41.46 -47.92
CA LEU A 331 -37.06 41.85 -47.72
C LEU A 331 -36.62 42.96 -48.68
N ASP A 332 -37.00 42.87 -49.95
CA ASP A 332 -36.67 43.89 -50.95
C ASP A 332 -37.35 45.24 -50.62
N ASN A 333 -38.62 45.19 -50.20
CA ASN A 333 -39.36 46.37 -49.74
C ASN A 333 -38.73 46.99 -48.49
N ILE A 334 -38.42 46.17 -47.47
CA ILE A 334 -37.78 46.66 -46.25
C ILE A 334 -36.40 47.27 -46.55
N ASN A 335 -35.60 46.65 -47.42
CA ASN A 335 -34.29 47.19 -47.80
C ASN A 335 -34.40 48.52 -48.55
N SER A 336 -35.39 48.68 -49.42
CA SER A 336 -35.68 49.93 -50.12
C SER A 336 -36.13 51.03 -49.15
N ASP A 337 -37.04 50.70 -48.24
CA ASP A 337 -37.53 51.63 -47.21
C ASP A 337 -36.45 52.02 -46.21
N ARG A 338 -35.56 51.09 -45.84
CA ARG A 338 -34.41 51.39 -44.97
C ARG A 338 -33.51 52.46 -45.56
N LYS A 339 -33.25 52.41 -46.88
CA LYS A 339 -32.43 53.42 -47.58
C LYS A 339 -33.08 54.81 -47.58
N LYS A 340 -34.40 54.89 -47.50
CA LYS A 340 -35.16 56.15 -47.53
C LYS A 340 -35.48 56.71 -46.14
N LEU A 341 -35.78 55.85 -45.17
CA LEU A 341 -36.40 56.22 -43.89
C LEU A 341 -35.54 55.88 -42.67
N GLY A 342 -34.43 55.15 -42.84
CA GLY A 342 -33.62 54.61 -41.74
C GLY A 342 -34.34 53.54 -40.92
N TRP A 343 -33.62 52.90 -39.98
CA TRP A 343 -34.14 51.77 -39.19
C TRP A 343 -35.35 52.13 -38.33
N SER A 344 -35.37 53.33 -37.73
CA SER A 344 -36.48 53.78 -36.90
C SER A 344 -37.76 54.04 -37.70
N GLY A 345 -37.64 54.47 -38.97
CA GLY A 345 -38.76 54.62 -39.89
C GLY A 345 -39.32 53.29 -40.37
N VAL A 346 -38.45 52.32 -40.68
CA VAL A 346 -38.84 50.94 -41.04
C VAL A 346 -39.60 50.27 -39.90
N LYS A 347 -39.13 50.40 -38.66
CA LYS A 347 -39.82 49.80 -37.50
C LYS A 347 -41.25 50.31 -37.34
N LYS A 348 -41.49 51.61 -37.49
CA LYS A 348 -42.84 52.18 -37.44
C LYS A 348 -43.72 51.70 -38.59
N LYS A 349 -43.16 51.64 -39.82
CA LYS A 349 -43.92 51.26 -41.02
C LYS A 349 -44.36 49.80 -41.02
N TYR A 350 -43.52 48.90 -40.48
CA TYR A 350 -43.77 47.47 -40.45
C TYR A 350 -44.26 46.96 -39.09
N GLN A 351 -44.64 47.85 -38.17
CA GLN A 351 -45.10 47.49 -36.83
C GLN A 351 -46.38 46.65 -36.85
N ASP A 352 -47.27 46.90 -37.82
CA ASP A 352 -48.55 46.21 -37.99
C ASP A 352 -48.52 45.19 -39.14
N ASN A 353 -47.34 44.85 -39.66
CA ASN A 353 -47.23 43.88 -40.74
C ASN A 353 -47.49 42.47 -40.22
N ARG A 354 -48.40 41.74 -40.89
CA ARG A 354 -48.84 40.40 -40.49
C ARG A 354 -47.71 39.38 -40.33
N LEU A 355 -46.59 39.55 -41.03
CA LEU A 355 -45.46 38.63 -41.01
C LEU A 355 -44.31 39.13 -40.11
N VAL A 356 -44.21 40.43 -39.84
CA VAL A 356 -43.10 40.99 -39.06
C VAL A 356 -43.49 41.05 -37.59
N ARG A 357 -42.82 40.24 -36.77
CA ARG A 357 -43.07 40.19 -35.32
C ARG A 357 -42.32 41.27 -34.56
N SER A 358 -41.07 41.55 -34.94
CA SER A 358 -40.30 42.65 -34.34
C SER A 358 -39.07 43.03 -35.17
N ILE A 359 -38.56 44.24 -34.96
CA ILE A 359 -37.34 44.75 -35.59
C ILE A 359 -36.41 45.29 -34.51
N ASP A 360 -35.20 44.74 -34.42
CA ASP A 360 -34.11 45.22 -33.57
C ASP A 360 -33.20 46.15 -34.38
N GLU A 361 -33.40 47.45 -34.17
CA GLU A 361 -32.68 48.52 -34.85
C GLU A 361 -31.17 48.52 -34.57
N LYS A 362 -30.74 48.04 -33.39
CA LYS A 362 -29.32 48.08 -32.98
C LYS A 362 -28.51 46.95 -33.62
N LYS A 363 -29.16 45.81 -33.85
CA LYS A 363 -28.53 44.62 -34.46
C LYS A 363 -28.87 44.44 -35.94
N GLY A 364 -29.80 45.25 -36.47
CA GLY A 364 -30.29 45.12 -37.84
C GLY A 364 -31.03 43.80 -38.09
N LEU A 365 -31.68 43.24 -37.05
CA LEU A 365 -32.39 41.97 -37.11
C LEU A 365 -33.89 42.20 -37.28
N ILE A 366 -34.51 41.46 -38.20
CA ILE A 366 -35.95 41.43 -38.41
C ILE A 366 -36.44 40.03 -38.03
N ILE A 367 -37.35 39.94 -37.07
CA ILE A 367 -37.97 38.69 -36.65
C ILE A 367 -39.28 38.54 -37.40
N ILE A 368 -39.37 37.49 -38.21
CA ILE A 368 -40.53 37.16 -39.03
C ILE A 368 -41.22 35.94 -38.43
N GLU A 369 -42.55 35.96 -38.38
CA GLU A 369 -43.37 34.83 -37.93
C GLU A 369 -44.08 34.22 -39.13
N LEU A 370 -43.63 33.02 -39.51
CA LEU A 370 -44.23 32.21 -40.57
C LEU A 370 -45.14 31.17 -39.92
N MET A 371 -46.40 31.11 -40.37
CA MET A 371 -47.34 30.08 -39.91
C MET A 371 -47.29 28.90 -40.87
N GLU A 372 -47.21 27.68 -40.35
CA GLU A 372 -47.38 26.50 -41.18
C GLU A 372 -48.80 26.49 -41.75
N LYS A 373 -48.94 26.30 -43.06
CA LYS A 373 -50.25 26.01 -43.63
C LYS A 373 -50.69 24.68 -43.04
N LYS A 374 -51.78 24.68 -42.26
CA LYS A 374 -52.43 23.43 -41.84
C LYS A 374 -52.72 22.64 -43.12
N GLY A 375 -52.07 21.49 -43.27
CA GLY A 375 -52.34 20.58 -44.38
C GLY A 375 -53.84 20.32 -44.46
N GLY A 376 -54.44 20.68 -45.59
CA GLY A 376 -55.66 20.02 -46.04
C GLY A 376 -55.34 18.54 -46.25
N SER A 377 -56.31 17.71 -45.90
CA SER A 377 -56.33 16.25 -45.91
C SER A 377 -55.60 15.58 -47.07
#